data_AF-A0A7W2L6C2-F1
#
_entry.id   AF-A0A7W2L6C2-F1
#
_cell.length_a   1.000
_cell.length_b   1.000
_cell.length_c   1.000
_cell.angle_alpha   90.00
_cell.angle_beta   90.00
_cell.angle_gamma   90.00
#
_symmetry.space_group_name_H-M   'P 1'
#
loop_
_entity.id
_entity.type
_entity.pdbx_description
1 polymer ?
#
loop_
_entity_poly.entity_id
_entity_poly.type
_entity_poly.pdbx_seq_one_letter_code
_entity_poly.pdbx_strand_id
1 'polypeptide(L)'
;MKACSEIPYDQEKAKVVLLKEKYIKAVDALELELDSPTYTSSAIQSDTSFIKSKSELKRLLTINRTRLADKEKTVSTSLSLESTTAILANLNLAIKAQRAKDEAHNLRLSKKDQLFAQVVTELWQLMRLQAEKIIARHKESTRSHSGSITDLDAKKNVLAEQRQSNLLAISDYQSKMTNVEEAVRNINASIASIGITGFNLKKVDGDGTNYCLVRGNNSTDIYKSLSEGEKTLITFLYFLELCAGSVDADKPVVASDRIIVIDDPISSLSHNYVYEVAAHIYHRVLSSEARFKQVIVLTHNLFFFHELLRNAQPSITKKYACFRVSKGAHSGIEKLGHDEIKNDYETYWQVIKDARDSKVHAAVLPNMMRNILEQYFSFIHKNDSLIKALEGLEKEDLEFKPLYRYINRKSHGGAINITDFGGWSADKMIEKFQGVFARSGYPEHYAVMMGGIAGEEEGTIPASA
;
A
#
# COMPACT_ATOMS: atom_id res chain seq x y z
N MET A 1 -51.53 33.63 -135.48
CA MET A 1 -50.88 32.37 -135.06
C MET A 1 -50.00 32.67 -133.84
N LYS A 2 -50.11 31.84 -132.79
CA LYS A 2 -49.40 31.86 -131.48
C LYS A 2 -49.82 32.93 -130.47
N ALA A 3 -50.78 32.57 -129.61
CA ALA A 3 -50.86 32.92 -128.18
C ALA A 3 -52.15 32.32 -127.60
N CYS A 4 -52.16 31.04 -127.19
CA CYS A 4 -53.30 30.47 -126.43
C CYS A 4 -53.01 29.17 -125.65
N SER A 5 -51.73 28.80 -125.39
CA SER A 5 -51.40 27.54 -124.68
C SER A 5 -50.61 27.70 -123.38
N GLU A 6 -50.35 28.92 -122.89
CA GLU A 6 -49.43 29.15 -121.74
C GLU A 6 -50.13 29.28 -120.38
N ILE A 7 -51.41 29.69 -120.34
CA ILE A 7 -52.13 30.01 -119.08
C ILE A 7 -52.29 28.80 -118.12
N PRO A 8 -52.60 27.57 -118.57
CA PRO A 8 -52.73 26.41 -117.67
C PRO A 8 -51.39 25.95 -117.08
N TYR A 9 -50.32 26.07 -117.86
CA TYR A 9 -48.97 25.63 -117.49
C TYR A 9 -48.36 26.53 -116.42
N ASP A 10 -48.55 27.85 -116.53
CA ASP A 10 -48.06 28.81 -115.54
C ASP A 10 -48.75 28.69 -114.17
N GLN A 11 -50.05 28.37 -114.15
CA GLN A 11 -50.79 28.11 -112.91
C GLN A 11 -50.37 26.80 -112.22
N GLU A 12 -50.11 25.74 -112.97
CA GLU A 12 -49.59 24.49 -112.42
C GLU A 12 -48.17 24.64 -111.89
N LYS A 13 -47.32 25.40 -112.61
CA LYS A 13 -45.97 25.74 -112.16
C LYS A 13 -45.98 26.54 -110.86
N ALA A 14 -46.87 27.53 -110.73
CA ALA A 14 -47.03 28.31 -109.49
C ALA A 14 -47.44 27.45 -108.29
N LYS A 15 -48.32 26.45 -108.50
CA LYS A 15 -48.71 25.48 -107.45
C LYS A 15 -47.55 24.58 -107.02
N VAL A 16 -46.74 24.10 -107.98
CA VAL A 16 -45.54 23.28 -107.71
C VAL A 16 -44.52 24.09 -106.89
N VAL A 17 -44.29 25.35 -107.23
CA VAL A 17 -43.40 26.25 -106.48
C VAL A 17 -43.90 26.44 -105.04
N LEU A 18 -45.19 26.73 -104.85
CA LEU A 18 -45.77 26.92 -103.51
C LEU A 18 -45.66 25.65 -102.64
N LEU A 19 -45.93 24.47 -103.20
CA LEU A 19 -45.81 23.19 -102.48
C LEU A 19 -44.35 22.85 -102.16
N LYS A 20 -43.43 23.12 -103.08
CA LYS A 20 -41.99 22.99 -102.85
C LYS A 20 -41.53 23.89 -101.71
N GLU A 21 -41.91 25.16 -101.71
CA GLU A 21 -41.56 26.11 -100.64
C GLU A 21 -42.09 25.67 -99.28
N LYS A 22 -43.35 25.20 -99.22
CA LYS A 22 -43.93 24.66 -97.98
C LYS A 22 -43.17 23.44 -97.48
N TYR A 23 -42.81 22.52 -98.38
CA TYR A 23 -42.02 21.34 -98.03
C TYR A 23 -40.64 21.75 -97.50
N ILE A 24 -39.92 22.60 -98.24
CA ILE A 24 -38.58 23.07 -97.85
C ILE A 24 -38.61 23.73 -96.48
N LYS A 25 -39.56 24.65 -96.23
CA LYS A 25 -39.71 25.29 -94.91
C LYS A 25 -39.93 24.28 -93.78
N ALA A 26 -40.75 23.26 -94.01
CA ALA A 26 -41.00 22.22 -93.01
C ALA A 26 -39.75 21.35 -92.75
N VAL A 27 -38.98 21.04 -93.81
CA VAL A 27 -37.72 20.30 -93.69
C VAL A 27 -36.66 21.13 -92.98
N ASP A 28 -36.51 22.41 -93.32
CA ASP A 28 -35.56 23.33 -92.68
C ASP A 28 -35.84 23.45 -91.18
N ALA A 29 -37.12 23.60 -90.79
CA ALA A 29 -37.52 23.66 -89.39
C ALA A 29 -37.19 22.35 -88.64
N LEU A 30 -37.41 21.20 -89.27
CA LEU A 30 -37.09 19.90 -88.68
C LEU A 30 -35.57 19.68 -88.53
N GLU A 31 -34.78 20.06 -89.54
CA GLU A 31 -33.32 19.98 -89.46
C GLU A 31 -32.76 20.90 -88.38
N LEU A 32 -33.30 22.13 -88.27
CA LEU A 32 -32.93 23.08 -87.22
C LEU A 32 -33.22 22.53 -85.81
N GLU A 33 -34.40 21.92 -85.62
CA GLU A 33 -34.76 21.30 -84.34
C GLU A 33 -33.84 20.13 -83.99
N LEU A 34 -33.52 19.26 -84.97
CA LEU A 34 -32.63 18.12 -84.77
C LEU A 34 -31.17 18.51 -84.51
N ASP A 35 -30.77 19.70 -84.93
CA ASP A 35 -29.44 20.27 -84.68
C ASP A 35 -29.42 21.24 -83.48
N SER A 36 -30.56 21.39 -82.78
CA SER A 36 -30.63 22.17 -81.55
C SER A 36 -29.79 21.56 -80.41
N PRO A 37 -29.37 22.36 -79.41
CA PRO A 37 -28.64 21.90 -78.23
C PRO A 37 -29.32 20.72 -77.52
N THR A 38 -30.65 20.70 -77.49
CA THR A 38 -31.47 19.61 -76.91
C THR A 38 -31.06 18.24 -77.42
N TYR A 39 -30.69 18.13 -78.70
CA TYR A 39 -30.29 16.88 -79.31
C TYR A 39 -28.79 16.78 -79.52
N THR A 40 -28.04 17.87 -79.60
CA THR A 40 -26.58 17.84 -79.83
C THR A 40 -25.74 17.70 -78.56
N SER A 41 -26.25 18.12 -77.40
CA SER A 41 -25.53 18.01 -76.11
C SER A 41 -26.12 16.96 -75.16
N SER A 42 -27.09 16.16 -75.59
CA SER A 42 -27.74 15.15 -74.75
C SER A 42 -27.16 13.75 -74.95
N ALA A 43 -27.37 12.87 -73.96
CA ALA A 43 -26.93 11.47 -73.98
C ALA A 43 -27.47 10.67 -75.19
N ILE A 44 -28.49 11.19 -75.87
CA ILE A 44 -29.08 10.60 -77.08
C ILE A 44 -28.09 10.53 -78.26
N GLN A 45 -27.03 11.34 -78.27
CA GLN A 45 -25.96 11.27 -79.26
C GLN A 45 -25.09 10.01 -79.13
N SER A 46 -25.19 9.29 -78.02
CA SER A 46 -24.56 7.96 -77.87
C SER A 46 -25.47 6.82 -78.36
N ASP A 47 -26.75 7.10 -78.65
CA ASP A 47 -27.69 6.08 -79.09
C ASP A 47 -27.53 5.79 -80.60
N THR A 48 -27.07 4.58 -80.91
CA THR A 48 -26.79 4.16 -82.29
C THR A 48 -28.05 4.17 -83.17
N SER A 49 -29.23 3.92 -82.60
CA SER A 49 -30.50 3.90 -83.35
C SER A 49 -30.97 5.31 -83.70
N PHE A 50 -30.76 6.28 -82.80
CA PHE A 50 -31.01 7.69 -83.04
C PHE A 50 -30.08 8.25 -84.13
N ILE A 51 -28.78 7.99 -84.03
CA ILE A 51 -27.79 8.48 -85.01
C ILE A 51 -28.11 7.95 -86.42
N LYS A 52 -28.35 6.64 -86.55
CA LYS A 52 -28.70 6.01 -87.83
C LYS A 52 -30.00 6.57 -88.41
N SER A 53 -31.03 6.73 -87.57
CA SER A 53 -32.32 7.26 -88.02
C SER A 53 -32.22 8.74 -88.40
N LYS A 54 -31.43 9.55 -87.68
CA LYS A 54 -31.16 10.96 -88.00
C LYS A 54 -30.41 11.11 -89.33
N SER A 55 -29.36 10.31 -89.57
CA SER A 55 -28.62 10.35 -90.82
C SER A 55 -29.47 9.92 -92.01
N GLU A 56 -30.26 8.86 -91.85
CA GLU A 56 -31.13 8.35 -92.91
C GLU A 56 -32.28 9.32 -93.21
N LEU A 57 -32.82 9.99 -92.19
CA LEU A 57 -33.81 11.04 -92.37
C LEU A 57 -33.23 12.20 -93.20
N LYS A 58 -32.05 12.73 -92.82
CA LYS A 58 -31.36 13.80 -93.58
C LYS A 58 -31.09 13.38 -95.03
N ARG A 59 -30.72 12.11 -95.25
CA ARG A 59 -30.52 11.55 -96.60
C ARG A 59 -31.81 11.58 -97.43
N LEU A 60 -32.93 11.04 -96.91
CA LEU A 60 -34.21 11.04 -97.63
C LEU A 60 -34.75 12.45 -97.88
N LEU A 61 -34.60 13.36 -96.93
CA LEU A 61 -34.99 14.76 -97.08
C LEU A 61 -34.19 15.45 -98.20
N THR A 62 -32.90 15.15 -98.32
CA THR A 62 -32.04 15.65 -99.42
C THR A 62 -32.48 15.09 -100.79
N ILE A 63 -32.82 13.80 -100.85
CA ILE A 63 -33.35 13.16 -102.07
C ILE A 63 -34.66 13.83 -102.49
N ASN A 64 -35.58 14.02 -101.54
CA ASN A 64 -36.87 14.68 -101.80
C ASN A 64 -36.70 16.14 -102.23
N ARG A 65 -35.78 16.90 -101.62
CA ARG A 65 -35.41 18.26 -102.06
C ARG A 65 -34.91 18.27 -103.51
N THR A 66 -34.06 17.32 -103.87
CA THR A 66 -33.50 17.20 -105.24
C THR A 66 -34.60 16.88 -106.25
N ARG A 67 -35.44 15.88 -105.95
CA ARG A 67 -36.59 15.50 -106.78
C ARG A 67 -37.56 16.68 -106.98
N LEU A 68 -37.84 17.46 -105.94
CA LEU A 68 -38.67 18.67 -106.04
C LEU A 68 -38.02 19.78 -106.87
N ALA A 69 -36.70 19.92 -106.83
CA ALA A 69 -35.97 20.86 -107.68
C ALA A 69 -36.00 20.45 -109.17
N ASP A 70 -35.94 19.16 -109.46
CA ASP A 70 -36.06 18.63 -110.83
C ASP A 70 -37.49 18.75 -111.36
N LYS A 71 -38.50 18.52 -110.51
CA LYS A 71 -39.92 18.70 -110.87
C LYS A 71 -40.29 20.15 -111.23
N GLU A 72 -39.59 21.14 -110.66
CA GLU A 72 -39.75 22.55 -111.05
C GLU A 72 -39.25 22.82 -112.50
N LYS A 73 -38.21 22.09 -112.95
CA LYS A 73 -37.66 22.19 -114.31
C LYS A 73 -38.50 21.44 -115.34
N THR A 74 -39.13 20.32 -114.95
CA THR A 74 -39.99 19.49 -115.80
C THR A 74 -41.36 19.27 -115.16
N VAL A 75 -42.27 20.23 -115.35
CA VAL A 75 -43.63 20.22 -114.76
C VAL A 75 -44.49 19.07 -115.31
N SER A 76 -44.19 18.53 -116.48
CA SER A 76 -45.05 17.58 -117.23
C SER A 76 -45.02 16.12 -116.75
N THR A 77 -44.11 15.71 -115.86
CA THR A 77 -43.96 14.29 -115.43
C THR A 77 -44.37 14.08 -113.97
N SER A 78 -45.21 13.07 -113.67
CA SER A 78 -45.58 12.77 -112.27
C SER A 78 -44.36 12.32 -111.46
N LEU A 79 -44.28 12.74 -110.20
CA LEU A 79 -43.17 12.46 -109.29
C LEU A 79 -43.72 11.99 -107.94
N SER A 80 -43.12 10.93 -107.39
CA SER A 80 -43.40 10.44 -106.04
C SER A 80 -42.23 10.73 -105.09
N LEU A 81 -42.53 11.23 -103.89
CA LEU A 81 -41.54 11.48 -102.84
C LEU A 81 -41.30 10.21 -102.01
N GLU A 82 -40.10 10.05 -101.49
CA GLU A 82 -39.79 9.00 -100.52
C GLU A 82 -40.49 9.29 -99.19
N SER A 83 -41.12 8.26 -98.63
CA SER A 83 -41.82 8.36 -97.34
C SER A 83 -40.83 8.42 -96.19
N THR A 84 -40.98 9.43 -95.31
CA THR A 84 -40.16 9.61 -94.10
C THR A 84 -40.83 9.05 -92.84
N THR A 85 -42.05 8.52 -92.93
CA THR A 85 -42.89 8.13 -91.78
C THR A 85 -42.24 7.06 -90.90
N ALA A 86 -41.66 6.02 -91.51
CA ALA A 86 -41.04 4.92 -90.77
C ALA A 86 -39.78 5.37 -90.01
N ILE A 87 -38.99 6.26 -90.61
CA ILE A 87 -37.76 6.77 -89.99
C ILE A 87 -38.10 7.75 -88.85
N LEU A 88 -39.12 8.59 -89.02
CA LEU A 88 -39.61 9.46 -87.95
C LEU A 88 -40.17 8.64 -86.78
N ALA A 89 -40.84 7.53 -87.04
CA ALA A 89 -41.28 6.61 -85.98
C ALA A 89 -40.09 6.03 -85.21
N ASN A 90 -39.05 5.55 -85.91
CA ASN A 90 -37.84 5.03 -85.29
C ASN A 90 -37.09 6.10 -84.47
N LEU A 91 -37.01 7.34 -84.98
CA LEU A 91 -36.38 8.46 -84.29
C LEU A 91 -37.13 8.80 -82.99
N ASN A 92 -38.46 8.85 -83.04
CA ASN A 92 -39.30 9.09 -81.86
C ASN A 92 -39.21 7.95 -80.83
N LEU A 93 -39.09 6.70 -81.28
CA LEU A 93 -38.86 5.56 -80.38
C LEU A 93 -37.53 5.68 -79.64
N ALA A 94 -36.45 6.05 -80.34
CA ALA A 94 -35.15 6.27 -79.72
C ALA A 94 -35.19 7.41 -78.69
N ILE A 95 -35.85 8.53 -79.01
CA ILE A 95 -36.05 9.65 -78.08
C ILE A 95 -36.83 9.20 -76.84
N LYS A 96 -37.91 8.43 -77.02
CA LYS A 96 -38.72 7.93 -75.90
C LYS A 96 -37.94 6.97 -75.01
N ALA A 97 -37.14 6.09 -75.59
CA ALA A 97 -36.29 5.17 -74.84
C ALA A 97 -35.23 5.91 -74.02
N GLN A 98 -34.62 6.96 -74.56
CA GLN A 98 -33.65 7.76 -73.82
C GLN A 98 -34.30 8.54 -72.66
N ARG A 99 -35.47 9.16 -72.88
CA ARG A 99 -36.22 9.84 -71.81
C ARG A 99 -36.54 8.90 -70.63
N ALA A 100 -36.91 7.65 -70.92
CA ALA A 100 -37.17 6.66 -69.87
C ALA A 100 -35.90 6.35 -69.03
N LYS A 101 -34.72 6.31 -69.65
CA LYS A 101 -33.44 6.16 -68.93
C LYS A 101 -33.15 7.37 -68.06
N ASP A 102 -33.37 8.57 -68.58
CA ASP A 102 -33.11 9.81 -67.85
C ASP A 102 -34.05 9.95 -66.64
N GLU A 103 -35.34 9.62 -66.79
CA GLU A 103 -36.31 9.57 -65.70
C GLU A 103 -35.91 8.54 -64.63
N ALA A 104 -35.50 7.34 -65.03
CA ALA A 104 -35.03 6.32 -64.10
C ALA A 104 -33.77 6.76 -63.33
N HIS A 105 -32.84 7.43 -64.01
CA HIS A 105 -31.64 7.98 -63.38
C HIS A 105 -31.97 9.10 -62.39
N ASN A 106 -32.83 10.04 -62.77
CA ASN A 106 -33.27 11.13 -61.91
C ASN A 106 -34.05 10.62 -60.68
N LEU A 107 -34.87 9.59 -60.83
CA LEU A 107 -35.57 8.94 -59.72
C LEU A 107 -34.60 8.25 -58.75
N ARG A 108 -33.49 7.69 -59.26
CA ARG A 108 -32.43 7.11 -58.41
C ARG A 108 -31.66 8.21 -57.67
N LEU A 109 -31.39 9.34 -58.32
CA LEU A 109 -30.73 10.50 -57.70
C LEU A 109 -31.59 11.12 -56.60
N SER A 110 -32.91 11.23 -56.79
CA SER A 110 -33.81 11.76 -55.76
C SER A 110 -33.92 10.86 -54.52
N LYS A 111 -33.60 9.56 -54.66
CA LYS A 111 -33.59 8.57 -53.56
C LYS A 111 -32.18 8.26 -53.02
N LYS A 112 -31.17 9.07 -53.35
CA LYS A 112 -29.76 8.81 -53.01
C LYS A 112 -29.57 8.56 -51.51
N ASP A 113 -30.12 9.42 -50.65
CA ASP A 113 -29.91 9.33 -49.21
C ASP A 113 -30.56 8.08 -48.61
N GLN A 114 -31.74 7.70 -49.13
CA GLN A 114 -32.43 6.49 -48.71
C GLN A 114 -31.65 5.23 -49.10
N LEU A 115 -31.14 5.17 -50.33
CA LEU A 115 -30.33 4.04 -50.80
C LEU A 115 -29.01 3.94 -50.02
N PHE A 116 -28.38 5.07 -49.71
CA PHE A 116 -27.17 5.09 -48.91
C PHE A 116 -27.42 4.57 -47.48
N ALA A 117 -28.51 5.01 -46.84
CA ALA A 117 -28.91 4.53 -45.52
C ALA A 117 -29.20 3.01 -45.51
N GLN A 118 -29.82 2.47 -46.57
CA GLN A 118 -30.02 1.03 -46.73
C GLN A 118 -28.69 0.28 -46.80
N VAL A 119 -27.76 0.72 -47.66
CA VAL A 119 -26.43 0.10 -47.79
C VAL A 119 -25.67 0.14 -46.46
N VAL A 120 -25.71 1.26 -45.73
CA VAL A 120 -25.08 1.37 -44.41
C VAL A 120 -25.69 0.37 -43.42
N THR A 121 -27.01 0.20 -43.46
CA THR A 121 -27.71 -0.76 -42.58
C THR A 121 -27.30 -2.21 -42.90
N GLU A 122 -27.27 -2.58 -44.18
CA GLU A 122 -26.83 -3.90 -44.62
C GLU A 122 -25.36 -4.17 -44.23
N LEU A 123 -24.48 -3.17 -44.39
CA LEU A 123 -23.09 -3.26 -43.97
C LEU A 123 -22.97 -3.54 -42.46
N TRP A 124 -23.72 -2.81 -41.62
CA TRP A 124 -23.71 -3.04 -40.18
C TRP A 124 -24.22 -4.43 -39.79
N GLN A 125 -25.23 -4.96 -40.49
CA GLN A 125 -25.72 -6.32 -40.26
C GLN A 125 -24.64 -7.36 -40.59
N LEU A 126 -23.92 -7.20 -41.70
CA LEU A 126 -22.81 -8.07 -42.06
C LEU A 126 -21.66 -7.99 -41.05
N MET A 127 -21.29 -6.78 -40.61
CA MET A 127 -20.26 -6.60 -39.58
C MET A 127 -20.64 -7.26 -38.26
N ARG A 128 -21.91 -7.14 -37.83
CA ARG A 128 -22.43 -7.82 -36.63
C ARG A 128 -22.35 -9.33 -36.76
N LEU A 129 -22.73 -9.89 -37.91
CA LEU A 129 -22.64 -11.33 -38.16
C LEU A 129 -21.19 -11.85 -38.12
N GLN A 130 -20.24 -11.10 -38.69
CA GLN A 130 -18.82 -11.45 -38.60
C GLN A 130 -18.29 -11.40 -37.16
N ALA A 131 -18.77 -10.44 -36.36
CA ALA A 131 -18.38 -10.27 -34.97
C ALA A 131 -19.12 -11.22 -33.99
N GLU A 132 -20.10 -12.01 -34.46
CA GLU A 132 -20.98 -12.80 -33.59
C GLU A 132 -20.21 -13.72 -32.64
N LYS A 133 -19.17 -14.40 -33.15
CA LYS A 133 -18.32 -15.28 -32.33
C LYS A 133 -17.64 -14.54 -31.19
N ILE A 134 -17.19 -13.30 -31.43
CA ILE A 134 -16.52 -12.47 -30.42
C ILE A 134 -17.53 -11.98 -29.40
N ILE A 135 -18.69 -11.52 -29.85
CA ILE A 135 -19.78 -11.03 -28.98
C ILE A 135 -20.29 -12.17 -28.08
N ALA A 136 -20.51 -13.36 -28.64
CA ALA A 136 -20.97 -14.53 -27.90
C ALA A 136 -19.95 -14.93 -26.82
N ARG A 137 -18.66 -15.02 -27.17
CA ARG A 137 -17.58 -15.32 -26.21
C ARG A 137 -17.48 -14.28 -25.10
N HIS A 138 -17.60 -12.99 -25.45
CA HIS A 138 -17.60 -11.92 -24.45
C HIS A 138 -18.80 -12.03 -23.51
N LYS A 139 -20.02 -12.25 -24.04
CA LYS A 139 -21.23 -12.45 -23.21
C LYS A 139 -21.11 -13.64 -22.27
N GLU A 140 -20.56 -14.76 -22.75
CA GLU A 140 -20.33 -15.95 -21.94
C GLU A 140 -19.31 -15.68 -20.82
N SER A 141 -18.21 -15.02 -21.14
CA SER A 141 -17.20 -14.61 -20.16
C SER A 141 -17.79 -13.66 -19.12
N THR A 142 -18.56 -12.66 -19.53
CA THR A 142 -19.25 -11.74 -18.61
C THR A 142 -20.21 -12.47 -17.69
N ARG A 143 -20.98 -13.44 -18.21
CA ARG A 143 -21.89 -14.26 -17.41
C ARG A 143 -21.14 -15.13 -16.39
N SER A 144 -20.03 -15.73 -16.79
CA SER A 144 -19.16 -16.53 -15.91
C SER A 144 -18.58 -15.67 -14.78
N HIS A 145 -18.00 -14.51 -15.11
CA HIS A 145 -17.46 -13.59 -14.11
C HIS A 145 -18.54 -13.07 -13.16
N SER A 146 -19.73 -12.71 -13.66
CA SER A 146 -20.83 -12.29 -12.79
C SER A 146 -21.27 -13.40 -11.83
N GLY A 147 -21.29 -14.65 -12.28
CA GLY A 147 -21.59 -15.80 -11.43
C GLY A 147 -20.53 -16.01 -10.35
N SER A 148 -19.24 -15.88 -10.70
CA SER A 148 -18.14 -15.97 -9.73
C SER A 148 -18.19 -14.86 -8.68
N ILE A 149 -18.57 -13.63 -9.07
CA ILE A 149 -18.74 -12.52 -8.12
C ILE A 149 -19.85 -12.85 -7.13
N THR A 150 -21.00 -13.33 -7.60
CA THR A 150 -22.12 -13.69 -6.72
C THR A 150 -21.78 -14.83 -5.75
N ASP A 151 -21.00 -15.83 -6.18
CA ASP A 151 -20.56 -16.93 -5.31
C ASP A 151 -19.55 -16.45 -4.24
N LEU A 152 -18.62 -15.57 -4.62
CA LEU A 152 -17.66 -14.98 -3.69
C LEU A 152 -18.34 -14.09 -2.65
N ASP A 153 -19.33 -13.29 -3.05
CA ASP A 153 -20.10 -12.47 -2.10
C ASP A 153 -20.93 -13.34 -1.15
N ALA A 154 -21.52 -14.44 -1.62
CA ALA A 154 -22.21 -15.39 -0.75
C ALA A 154 -21.27 -16.00 0.28
N LYS A 155 -20.07 -16.46 -0.14
CA LYS A 155 -19.04 -16.99 0.76
C LYS A 155 -18.57 -15.96 1.78
N LYS A 156 -18.39 -14.71 1.35
CA LYS A 156 -18.00 -13.60 2.25
C LYS A 156 -19.05 -13.35 3.33
N ASN A 157 -20.33 -13.40 2.99
CA ASN A 157 -21.42 -13.23 3.96
C ASN A 157 -21.44 -14.37 4.98
N VAL A 158 -21.31 -15.62 4.53
CA VAL A 158 -21.21 -16.79 5.43
C VAL A 158 -20.03 -16.66 6.39
N LEU A 159 -18.85 -16.26 5.90
CA LEU A 159 -17.69 -16.03 6.75
C LEU A 159 -17.88 -14.87 7.74
N ALA A 160 -18.60 -13.82 7.34
CA ALA A 160 -18.91 -12.69 8.23
C ALA A 160 -19.87 -13.12 9.36
N GLU A 161 -20.88 -13.91 9.04
CA GLU A 161 -21.80 -14.49 10.03
C GLU A 161 -21.07 -15.43 11.00
N GLN A 162 -20.20 -16.31 10.47
CA GLN A 162 -19.35 -17.17 11.29
C GLN A 162 -18.43 -16.38 12.20
N ARG A 163 -17.81 -15.29 11.69
CA ARG A 163 -16.99 -14.39 12.51
C ARG A 163 -17.79 -13.80 13.66
N GLN A 164 -19.00 -13.32 13.38
CA GLN A 164 -19.87 -12.74 14.40
C GLN A 164 -20.28 -13.79 15.45
N SER A 165 -20.65 -15.00 15.02
CA SER A 165 -20.97 -16.10 15.92
C SER A 165 -19.78 -16.49 16.80
N ASN A 166 -18.58 -16.58 16.23
CA ASN A 166 -17.36 -16.88 16.98
C ASN A 166 -17.02 -15.78 18.00
N LEU A 167 -17.19 -14.49 17.65
CA LEU A 167 -16.98 -13.39 18.59
C LEU A 167 -17.95 -13.44 19.77
N LEU A 168 -19.23 -13.77 19.51
CA LEU A 168 -20.22 -13.97 20.58
C LEU A 168 -19.85 -15.16 21.47
N ALA A 169 -19.41 -16.28 20.88
CA ALA A 169 -18.97 -17.44 21.65
C ALA A 169 -17.72 -17.13 22.50
N ILE A 170 -16.74 -16.40 21.95
CA ILE A 170 -15.56 -15.93 22.70
C ILE A 170 -16.00 -15.06 23.87
N SER A 171 -16.93 -14.12 23.67
CA SER A 171 -17.47 -13.29 24.74
C SER A 171 -18.16 -14.10 25.83
N ASP A 172 -18.93 -15.13 25.48
CA ASP A 172 -19.60 -16.03 26.43
C ASP A 172 -18.61 -16.91 27.21
N TYR A 173 -17.56 -17.42 26.55
CA TYR A 173 -16.49 -18.14 27.27
C TYR A 173 -15.68 -17.21 28.17
N GLN A 174 -15.45 -15.97 27.76
CA GLN A 174 -14.72 -14.98 28.55
C GLN A 174 -15.51 -14.50 29.77
N SER A 175 -16.83 -14.31 29.67
CA SER A 175 -17.66 -13.96 30.83
C SER A 175 -17.65 -15.07 31.89
N LYS A 176 -17.52 -16.33 31.45
CA LYS A 176 -17.30 -17.49 32.32
C LYS A 176 -15.88 -17.55 32.91
N MET A 177 -14.88 -17.00 32.21
CA MET A 177 -13.48 -16.91 32.67
C MET A 177 -13.19 -15.69 33.56
N THR A 178 -13.98 -14.61 33.51
CA THR A 178 -13.93 -13.50 34.47
C THR A 178 -14.50 -13.91 35.83
N ASN A 179 -14.06 -15.06 36.36
CA ASN A 179 -14.34 -15.43 37.72
C ASN A 179 -13.32 -14.70 38.61
N VAL A 180 -13.78 -13.68 39.34
CA VAL A 180 -13.01 -12.97 40.36
C VAL A 180 -12.35 -13.95 41.35
N GLU A 181 -12.94 -15.12 41.57
CA GLU A 181 -12.38 -16.17 42.41
C GLU A 181 -11.14 -16.81 41.79
N GLU A 182 -11.08 -16.94 40.46
CA GLU A 182 -9.89 -17.46 39.77
C GLU A 182 -8.73 -16.46 39.85
N ALA A 183 -8.99 -15.17 39.63
CA ALA A 183 -7.98 -14.12 39.82
C ALA A 183 -7.45 -14.08 41.26
N VAL A 184 -8.35 -14.19 42.26
CA VAL A 184 -7.96 -14.26 43.68
C VAL A 184 -7.12 -15.52 43.96
N ARG A 185 -7.49 -16.68 43.40
CA ARG A 185 -6.69 -17.92 43.53
C ARG A 185 -5.32 -17.77 42.91
N ASN A 186 -5.21 -17.20 41.71
CA ASN A 186 -3.94 -17.04 40.99
C ASN A 186 -3.00 -16.06 41.72
N ILE A 187 -3.54 -14.94 42.22
CA ILE A 187 -2.77 -13.99 43.02
C ILE A 187 -2.28 -14.66 44.30
N ASN A 188 -3.15 -15.37 45.02
CA ASN A 188 -2.75 -16.09 46.24
C ASN A 188 -1.70 -17.18 45.98
N ALA A 189 -1.80 -17.92 44.87
CA ALA A 189 -0.80 -18.89 44.46
C ALA A 189 0.56 -18.22 44.17
N SER A 190 0.54 -17.03 43.58
CA SER A 190 1.76 -16.25 43.28
C SER A 190 2.38 -15.68 44.56
N ILE A 191 1.57 -15.17 45.49
CA ILE A 191 2.05 -14.72 46.82
C ILE A 191 2.72 -15.88 47.55
N ALA A 192 2.12 -17.08 47.50
CA ALA A 192 2.66 -18.28 48.11
C ALA A 192 3.96 -18.77 47.43
N SER A 193 4.05 -18.73 46.10
CA SER A 193 5.28 -19.14 45.38
C SER A 193 6.47 -18.24 45.69
N ILE A 194 6.21 -16.96 45.92
CA ILE A 194 7.22 -15.97 46.34
C ILE A 194 7.67 -16.19 47.80
N GLY A 195 6.96 -17.02 48.56
CA GLY A 195 7.29 -17.36 49.95
C GLY A 195 6.70 -16.41 50.99
N ILE A 196 5.73 -15.56 50.61
CA ILE A 196 5.05 -14.67 51.54
C ILE A 196 3.87 -15.39 52.16
N THR A 197 3.90 -15.56 53.48
CA THR A 197 2.83 -16.23 54.25
C THR A 197 2.04 -15.27 55.15
N GLY A 198 2.43 -13.99 55.15
CA GLY A 198 1.92 -12.98 56.07
C GLY A 198 0.51 -12.45 55.74
N PHE A 199 0.02 -12.64 54.52
CA PHE A 199 -1.30 -12.16 54.09
C PHE A 199 -1.84 -12.95 52.88
N ASN A 200 -3.15 -12.86 52.64
CA ASN A 200 -3.82 -13.40 51.46
C ASN A 200 -4.97 -12.49 50.99
N LEU A 201 -5.41 -12.64 49.74
CA LEU A 201 -6.61 -12.01 49.21
C LEU A 201 -7.82 -12.88 49.51
N LYS A 202 -8.89 -12.26 50.00
CA LYS A 202 -10.21 -12.88 50.18
C LYS A 202 -11.27 -12.05 49.46
N LYS A 203 -12.25 -12.70 48.83
CA LYS A 203 -13.44 -12.04 48.29
C LYS A 203 -14.31 -11.52 49.45
N VAL A 204 -14.89 -10.34 49.29
CA VAL A 204 -15.84 -9.77 50.26
C VAL A 204 -17.20 -10.44 50.07
N ASP A 205 -17.77 -10.97 51.16
CA ASP A 205 -19.07 -11.62 51.12
C ASP A 205 -20.17 -10.57 50.84
N GLY A 206 -20.95 -10.76 49.78
CA GLY A 206 -22.12 -9.93 49.43
C GLY A 206 -21.93 -8.94 48.28
N ASP A 207 -20.70 -8.70 47.82
CA ASP A 207 -20.40 -7.79 46.71
C ASP A 207 -19.58 -8.53 45.65
N GLY A 208 -20.17 -8.79 44.48
CA GLY A 208 -19.73 -9.85 43.55
C GLY A 208 -18.30 -9.73 43.02
N THR A 209 -17.70 -8.54 43.08
CA THR A 209 -16.41 -8.20 42.45
C THR A 209 -15.33 -7.68 43.40
N ASN A 210 -15.66 -7.46 44.68
CA ASN A 210 -14.74 -6.82 45.61
C ASN A 210 -13.89 -7.84 46.39
N TYR A 211 -12.61 -7.55 46.57
CA TYR A 211 -11.67 -8.36 47.33
C TYR A 211 -10.93 -7.49 48.37
N CYS A 212 -10.56 -8.12 49.49
CA CYS A 212 -9.81 -7.50 50.56
C CYS A 212 -8.56 -8.31 50.87
N LEU A 213 -7.51 -7.62 51.32
CA LEU A 213 -6.34 -8.24 51.92
C LEU A 213 -6.70 -8.67 53.35
N VAL A 214 -6.25 -9.85 53.77
CA VAL A 214 -6.46 -10.40 55.10
C VAL A 214 -5.13 -10.88 55.67
N ARG A 215 -4.89 -10.63 56.97
CA ARG A 215 -3.69 -11.06 57.69
C ARG A 215 -4.11 -11.85 58.94
N GLY A 216 -4.04 -13.18 58.86
CA GLY A 216 -4.58 -14.05 59.90
C GLY A 216 -6.11 -13.89 60.03
N ASN A 217 -6.61 -13.66 61.25
CA ASN A 217 -8.05 -13.48 61.52
C ASN A 217 -8.50 -12.00 61.63
N ASN A 218 -7.60 -11.03 61.47
CA ASN A 218 -7.92 -9.61 61.63
C ASN A 218 -7.87 -8.87 60.29
N SER A 219 -8.91 -8.08 60.03
CA SER A 219 -9.13 -7.37 58.75
C SER A 219 -8.95 -5.85 58.85
N THR A 220 -8.63 -5.32 60.02
CA THR A 220 -8.57 -3.88 60.28
C THR A 220 -7.19 -3.30 59.93
N ASP A 221 -7.19 -2.33 59.01
CA ASP A 221 -6.05 -1.45 58.67
C ASP A 221 -4.77 -2.13 58.13
N ILE A 222 -4.92 -3.24 57.40
CA ILE A 222 -3.80 -4.01 56.83
C ILE A 222 -2.88 -3.17 55.94
N TYR A 223 -3.42 -2.19 55.21
CA TYR A 223 -2.65 -1.26 54.38
C TYR A 223 -1.56 -0.49 55.15
N LYS A 224 -1.74 -0.23 56.45
CA LYS A 224 -0.72 0.41 57.30
C LYS A 224 0.35 -0.56 57.78
N SER A 225 0.05 -1.86 57.77
CA SER A 225 0.95 -2.93 58.22
C SER A 225 1.85 -3.52 57.14
N LEU A 226 1.53 -3.25 55.85
CA LEU A 226 2.31 -3.72 54.71
C LEU A 226 3.51 -2.82 54.48
N SER A 227 4.67 -3.44 54.27
CA SER A 227 5.86 -2.76 53.77
C SER A 227 5.61 -2.17 52.38
N GLU A 228 6.40 -1.16 51.99
CA GLU A 228 6.33 -0.60 50.64
C GLU A 228 6.58 -1.68 49.57
N GLY A 229 7.51 -2.59 49.81
CA GLY A 229 7.78 -3.72 48.91
C GLY A 229 6.59 -4.66 48.73
N GLU A 230 5.89 -5.02 49.81
CA GLU A 230 4.70 -5.87 49.72
C GLU A 230 3.56 -5.18 48.96
N LYS A 231 3.38 -3.87 49.15
CA LYS A 231 2.39 -3.09 48.38
C LYS A 231 2.70 -3.12 46.89
N THR A 232 3.95 -2.84 46.52
CA THR A 232 4.40 -2.87 45.12
C THR A 232 4.18 -4.24 44.51
N LEU A 233 4.50 -5.32 45.24
CA LEU A 233 4.32 -6.69 44.75
C LEU A 233 2.83 -7.05 44.52
N ILE A 234 1.95 -6.72 45.46
CA ILE A 234 0.51 -7.00 45.32
C ILE A 234 -0.06 -6.25 44.11
N THR A 235 0.27 -4.96 43.97
CA THR A 235 -0.16 -4.15 42.84
C THR A 235 0.36 -4.70 41.52
N PHE A 236 1.61 -5.18 41.51
CA PHE A 236 2.21 -5.80 40.34
C PHE A 236 1.52 -7.13 39.96
N LEU A 237 1.26 -8.02 40.92
CA LEU A 237 0.53 -9.26 40.67
C LEU A 237 -0.90 -9.00 40.17
N TYR A 238 -1.57 -8.00 40.74
CA TYR A 238 -2.88 -7.55 40.26
C TYR A 238 -2.81 -7.06 38.81
N PHE A 239 -1.80 -6.27 38.46
CA PHE A 239 -1.57 -5.82 37.09
C PHE A 239 -1.35 -6.99 36.12
N LEU A 240 -0.63 -8.03 36.53
CA LEU A 240 -0.45 -9.23 35.70
C LEU A 240 -1.75 -9.98 35.44
N GLU A 241 -2.59 -10.18 36.45
CA GLU A 241 -3.91 -10.78 36.25
C GLU A 241 -4.82 -9.88 35.40
N LEU A 242 -4.71 -8.56 35.52
CA LEU A 242 -5.44 -7.60 34.67
C LEU A 242 -5.02 -7.73 33.20
N CYS A 243 -3.72 -7.95 32.94
CA CYS A 243 -3.20 -8.18 31.59
C CYS A 243 -3.74 -9.48 30.98
N ALA A 244 -3.88 -10.53 31.78
CA ALA A 244 -4.38 -11.83 31.34
C ALA A 244 -5.92 -11.88 31.21
N GLY A 245 -6.65 -11.22 32.11
CA GLY A 245 -8.12 -11.17 32.15
C GLY A 245 -8.72 -10.08 31.28
N SER A 246 -10.05 -9.91 31.30
CA SER A 246 -10.73 -8.78 30.64
C SER A 246 -11.17 -7.75 31.70
N VAL A 247 -10.82 -6.48 31.48
CA VAL A 247 -11.17 -5.35 32.37
C VAL A 247 -12.65 -4.98 32.26
N ASP A 248 -13.25 -5.24 31.10
CA ASP A 248 -14.64 -4.90 30.78
C ASP A 248 -15.34 -6.14 30.22
N ALA A 249 -16.40 -6.59 30.90
CA ALA A 249 -17.20 -7.74 30.49
C ALA A 249 -18.04 -7.45 29.23
N ASP A 250 -18.37 -6.17 28.99
CA ASP A 250 -19.20 -5.74 27.85
C ASP A 250 -18.36 -5.42 26.60
N LYS A 251 -17.05 -5.18 26.77
CA LYS A 251 -16.10 -4.89 25.68
C LYS A 251 -14.81 -5.70 25.83
N PRO A 252 -14.86 -7.01 25.61
CA PRO A 252 -13.67 -7.84 25.69
C PRO A 252 -12.66 -7.45 24.60
N VAL A 253 -11.53 -6.87 25.01
CA VAL A 253 -10.40 -6.63 24.12
C VAL A 253 -9.58 -7.91 24.02
N VAL A 254 -9.46 -8.46 22.81
CA VAL A 254 -8.62 -9.63 22.52
C VAL A 254 -7.18 -9.33 22.91
N ALA A 255 -6.49 -10.25 23.58
CA ALA A 255 -5.10 -10.07 24.04
C ALA A 255 -4.17 -9.58 22.92
N SER A 256 -4.39 -10.03 21.68
CA SER A 256 -3.63 -9.65 20.47
C SER A 256 -3.73 -8.19 20.06
N ASP A 257 -4.65 -7.41 20.63
CA ASP A 257 -4.76 -5.97 20.39
C ASP A 257 -4.25 -5.10 21.55
N ARG A 258 -3.76 -5.73 22.63
CA ARG A 258 -3.32 -5.02 23.84
C ARG A 258 -1.85 -4.61 23.79
N ILE A 259 -1.58 -3.38 24.25
CA ILE A 259 -0.23 -2.86 24.47
C ILE A 259 -0.01 -2.77 25.98
N ILE A 260 1.06 -3.41 26.46
CA ILE A 260 1.42 -3.45 27.88
C ILE A 260 2.67 -2.62 28.09
N VAL A 261 2.63 -1.73 29.08
CA VAL A 261 3.78 -0.92 29.52
C VAL A 261 4.04 -1.19 30.99
N ILE A 262 5.26 -1.62 31.31
CA ILE A 262 5.74 -1.86 32.67
C ILE A 262 6.87 -0.87 32.92
N ASP A 263 6.66 0.07 33.84
CA ASP A 263 7.65 1.08 34.22
C ASP A 263 8.22 0.77 35.60
N ASP A 264 9.49 0.38 35.61
CA ASP A 264 10.34 0.10 36.77
C ASP A 264 9.67 -0.70 37.90
N PRO A 265 9.40 -2.00 37.71
CA PRO A 265 8.57 -2.80 38.62
C PRO A 265 9.21 -3.09 39.99
N ILE A 266 10.41 -2.58 40.25
CA ILE A 266 11.29 -3.00 41.36
C ILE A 266 11.66 -1.89 42.33
N SER A 267 11.19 -0.66 42.14
CA SER A 267 11.54 0.45 43.04
C SER A 267 11.32 0.05 44.52
N SER A 268 12.41 0.00 45.29
CA SER A 268 12.47 -0.35 46.72
C SER A 268 12.25 -1.83 47.13
N LEU A 269 12.30 -2.80 46.20
CA LEU A 269 12.23 -4.24 46.54
C LEU A 269 13.58 -4.80 47.01
N SER A 270 13.54 -5.76 47.93
CA SER A 270 14.72 -6.55 48.29
C SER A 270 15.17 -7.39 47.09
N HIS A 271 16.47 -7.68 46.99
CA HIS A 271 17.07 -8.46 45.89
C HIS A 271 16.38 -9.82 45.68
N ASN A 272 15.76 -10.38 46.73
CA ASN A 272 15.06 -11.65 46.68
C ASN A 272 13.79 -11.61 45.82
N TYR A 273 13.09 -10.48 45.74
CA TYR A 273 11.85 -10.38 44.96
C TYR A 273 12.09 -10.06 43.48
N VAL A 274 13.28 -9.55 43.13
CA VAL A 274 13.64 -9.19 41.76
C VAL A 274 13.57 -10.41 40.83
N TYR A 275 14.08 -11.55 41.30
CA TYR A 275 14.05 -12.81 40.55
C TYR A 275 12.61 -13.25 40.24
N GLU A 276 11.74 -13.24 41.25
CA GLU A 276 10.35 -13.65 41.10
C GLU A 276 9.56 -12.71 40.18
N VAL A 277 9.77 -11.40 40.33
CA VAL A 277 9.13 -10.39 39.46
C VAL A 277 9.59 -10.58 38.01
N ALA A 278 10.89 -10.77 37.76
CA ALA A 278 11.40 -11.05 36.42
C ALA A 278 10.83 -12.33 35.82
N ALA A 279 10.77 -13.42 36.60
CA ALA A 279 10.20 -14.69 36.16
C ALA A 279 8.71 -14.55 35.82
N HIS A 280 7.93 -13.85 36.65
CA HIS A 280 6.51 -13.60 36.39
C HIS A 280 6.28 -12.77 35.13
N ILE A 281 7.07 -11.70 34.89
CA ILE A 281 6.99 -10.91 33.65
C ILE A 281 7.30 -11.79 32.44
N TYR A 282 8.36 -12.60 32.54
CA TYR A 282 8.76 -13.46 31.45
C TYR A 282 7.66 -14.47 31.10
N HIS A 283 7.21 -15.27 32.07
CA HIS A 283 6.26 -16.36 31.82
C HIS A 283 4.85 -15.89 31.49
N ARG A 284 4.39 -14.77 32.05
CA ARG A 284 3.00 -14.31 31.88
C ARG A 284 2.83 -13.23 30.82
N VAL A 285 3.87 -12.44 30.55
CA VAL A 285 3.77 -11.27 29.65
C VAL A 285 4.63 -11.44 28.40
N LEU A 286 5.87 -11.91 28.55
CA LEU A 286 6.80 -12.05 27.43
C LEU A 286 6.73 -13.41 26.74
N SER A 287 6.07 -14.40 27.34
CA SER A 287 5.88 -15.74 26.75
C SER A 287 5.18 -15.66 25.40
N SER A 288 5.58 -16.54 24.47
CA SER A 288 4.94 -16.67 23.15
C SER A 288 3.46 -17.03 23.21
N GLU A 289 2.99 -17.54 24.34
CA GLU A 289 1.61 -17.94 24.57
C GLU A 289 0.70 -16.77 24.92
N ALA A 290 1.24 -15.68 25.48
CA ALA A 290 0.46 -14.54 25.95
C ALA A 290 -0.11 -13.66 24.81
N ARG A 291 0.46 -13.78 23.60
CA ARG A 291 0.00 -13.17 22.33
C ARG A 291 -0.39 -11.69 22.43
N PHE A 292 0.30 -10.87 23.22
CA PHE A 292 0.07 -9.42 23.26
C PHE A 292 0.57 -8.72 21.99
N LYS A 293 -0.03 -7.57 21.64
CA LYS A 293 0.36 -6.78 20.45
C LYS A 293 1.77 -6.23 20.59
N GLN A 294 2.06 -5.63 21.73
CA GLN A 294 3.34 -5.03 22.05
C GLN A 294 3.52 -4.96 23.56
N VAL A 295 4.74 -5.25 24.03
CA VAL A 295 5.12 -5.14 25.44
C VAL A 295 6.34 -4.23 25.53
N ILE A 296 6.29 -3.25 26.42
CA ILE A 296 7.37 -2.31 26.69
C ILE A 296 7.71 -2.43 28.17
N VAL A 297 8.97 -2.78 28.47
CA VAL A 297 9.49 -2.82 29.84
C VAL A 297 10.57 -1.76 29.97
N LEU A 298 10.39 -0.86 30.92
CA LEU A 298 11.33 0.21 31.25
C LEU A 298 11.91 -0.08 32.62
N THR A 299 13.22 0.05 32.77
CA THR A 299 13.87 -0.09 34.07
C THR A 299 15.21 0.66 34.07
N HIS A 300 15.58 1.15 35.24
CA HIS A 300 16.93 1.66 35.49
C HIS A 300 17.82 0.61 36.18
N ASN A 301 17.24 -0.52 36.59
CA ASN A 301 17.93 -1.59 37.29
C ASN A 301 18.49 -2.61 36.29
N LEU A 302 19.81 -2.59 36.14
CA LEU A 302 20.55 -3.47 35.23
C LEU A 302 20.50 -4.94 35.64
N PHE A 303 20.50 -5.20 36.95
CA PHE A 303 20.37 -6.55 37.49
C PHE A 303 19.02 -7.17 37.12
N PHE A 304 17.92 -6.41 37.26
CA PHE A 304 16.60 -6.84 36.81
C PHE A 304 16.55 -7.05 35.29
N PHE A 305 17.12 -6.12 34.52
CA PHE A 305 17.20 -6.25 33.06
C PHE A 305 17.91 -7.55 32.66
N HIS A 306 19.02 -7.89 33.33
CA HIS A 306 19.75 -9.13 33.11
C HIS A 306 18.92 -10.36 33.48
N GLU A 307 18.26 -10.37 34.65
CA GLU A 307 17.40 -11.49 35.05
C GLU A 307 16.20 -11.69 34.11
N LEU A 308 15.65 -10.60 33.57
CA LEU A 308 14.58 -10.68 32.57
C LEU A 308 15.05 -11.34 31.27
N LEU A 309 16.27 -11.00 30.80
CA LEU A 309 16.86 -11.60 29.60
C LEU A 309 17.33 -13.04 29.84
N ARG A 310 17.84 -13.37 31.03
CA ARG A 310 18.30 -14.72 31.37
C ARG A 310 17.18 -15.74 31.32
N ASN A 311 15.97 -15.35 31.72
CA ASN A 311 14.79 -16.20 31.61
C ASN A 311 14.36 -16.44 30.15
N ALA A 312 14.83 -15.63 29.19
CA ALA A 312 14.51 -15.78 27.78
C ALA A 312 15.24 -16.95 27.12
N GLN A 313 14.49 -17.86 26.51
CA GLN A 313 15.11 -18.92 25.71
C GLN A 313 15.82 -18.33 24.47
N PRO A 314 16.96 -18.90 24.04
CA PRO A 314 17.73 -18.43 22.88
C PRO A 314 16.96 -18.39 21.55
N SER A 315 15.84 -19.13 21.45
CA SER A 315 14.94 -19.12 20.30
C SER A 315 14.01 -17.91 20.25
N ILE A 316 13.80 -17.23 21.39
CA ILE A 316 12.86 -16.12 21.57
C ILE A 316 13.59 -14.76 21.60
N THR A 317 14.88 -14.71 21.97
CA THR A 317 15.71 -13.49 21.98
C THR A 317 15.75 -12.74 20.66
N LYS A 318 15.51 -13.41 19.51
CA LYS A 318 15.37 -12.74 18.19
C LYS A 318 14.15 -11.83 18.05
N LYS A 319 13.18 -11.89 18.97
CA LYS A 319 11.94 -11.10 18.93
C LYS A 319 11.97 -9.84 19.80
N TYR A 320 12.94 -9.72 20.71
CA TYR A 320 13.05 -8.56 21.60
C TYR A 320 14.12 -7.60 21.09
N ALA A 321 13.81 -6.31 21.14
CA ALA A 321 14.77 -5.25 20.88
C ALA A 321 15.10 -4.56 22.22
N CYS A 322 16.38 -4.55 22.57
CA CYS A 322 16.89 -3.89 23.76
C CYS A 322 17.44 -2.51 23.40
N PHE A 323 17.12 -1.52 24.24
CA PHE A 323 17.56 -0.14 24.03
C PHE A 323 18.11 0.41 25.34
N ARG A 324 19.20 1.17 25.25
CA ARG A 324 19.75 1.96 26.35
C ARG A 324 19.42 3.42 26.11
N VAL A 325 18.80 4.04 27.09
CA VAL A 325 18.53 5.49 27.08
C VAL A 325 19.62 6.17 27.91
N SER A 326 20.35 7.11 27.30
CA SER A 326 21.39 7.89 27.95
C SER A 326 20.99 9.37 28.02
N LYS A 327 21.41 10.05 29.10
CA LYS A 327 21.15 11.46 29.33
C LYS A 327 22.48 12.17 29.60
N GLY A 328 23.07 12.72 28.56
CA GLY A 328 24.27 13.58 28.61
C GLY A 328 23.90 15.04 28.32
N ALA A 329 24.72 15.74 27.53
CA ALA A 329 24.36 17.07 27.00
C ALA A 329 23.12 17.00 26.06
N HIS A 330 22.96 15.88 25.38
CA HIS A 330 21.75 15.50 24.63
C HIS A 330 21.28 14.11 25.08
N SER A 331 19.98 13.84 24.95
CA SER A 331 19.43 12.50 25.19
C SER A 331 19.66 11.61 23.98
N GLY A 332 20.13 10.38 24.21
CA GLY A 332 20.39 9.39 23.17
C GLY A 332 19.65 8.08 23.44
N ILE A 333 19.31 7.36 22.38
CA ILE A 333 18.78 5.98 22.44
C ILE A 333 19.69 5.12 21.57
N GLU A 334 20.37 4.17 22.20
CA GLU A 334 21.26 3.23 21.53
C GLU A 334 20.67 1.82 21.59
N LYS A 335 20.75 1.07 20.49
CA LYS A 335 20.34 -0.33 20.48
C LYS A 335 21.42 -1.15 21.18
N LEU A 336 21.00 -1.93 22.18
CA LEU A 336 21.89 -2.80 22.94
C LEU A 336 21.87 -4.22 22.36
N GLY A 337 23.04 -4.82 22.22
CA GLY A 337 23.18 -6.25 21.94
C GLY A 337 22.76 -7.11 23.14
N HIS A 338 22.16 -8.28 22.89
CA HIS A 338 21.73 -9.21 23.95
C HIS A 338 22.88 -9.69 24.84
N ASP A 339 24.11 -9.72 24.31
CA ASP A 339 25.32 -10.19 25.00
C ASP A 339 26.21 -9.06 25.55
N GLU A 340 25.77 -7.80 25.44
CA GLU A 340 26.58 -6.63 25.84
C GLU A 340 26.52 -6.36 27.36
N ILE A 341 25.50 -6.86 28.06
CA ILE A 341 25.36 -6.72 29.52
C ILE A 341 25.50 -8.11 30.15
N LYS A 342 26.69 -8.43 30.67
CA LYS A 342 27.01 -9.78 31.18
C LYS A 342 26.96 -9.90 32.71
N ASN A 343 27.13 -8.81 33.47
CA ASN A 343 27.10 -8.76 34.95
C ASN A 343 27.08 -7.30 35.47
N ASP A 344 26.51 -7.04 36.66
CA ASP A 344 26.62 -5.78 37.40
C ASP A 344 28.07 -5.27 37.53
N TYR A 345 29.00 -6.18 37.81
CA TYR A 345 30.43 -5.86 37.93
C TYR A 345 30.99 -5.28 36.63
N GLU A 346 30.74 -5.95 35.50
CA GLU A 346 31.17 -5.49 34.18
C GLU A 346 30.47 -4.18 33.79
N THR A 347 29.23 -3.99 34.23
CA THR A 347 28.47 -2.79 33.93
C THR A 347 29.07 -1.56 34.61
N TYR A 348 29.57 -1.68 35.84
CA TYR A 348 30.30 -0.58 36.48
C TYR A 348 31.53 -0.15 35.66
N TRP A 349 32.26 -1.10 35.08
CA TRP A 349 33.39 -0.81 34.19
C TRP A 349 32.94 -0.16 32.87
N GLN A 350 31.81 -0.58 32.31
CA GLN A 350 31.24 0.09 31.12
C GLN A 350 30.84 1.54 31.42
N VAL A 351 30.23 1.82 32.58
CA VAL A 351 29.88 3.20 32.97
C VAL A 351 31.13 4.08 33.11
N ILE A 352 32.24 3.54 33.62
CA ILE A 352 33.52 4.27 33.67
C ILE A 352 34.04 4.57 32.26
N LYS A 353 33.98 3.60 31.33
CA LYS A 353 34.38 3.80 29.92
C LYS A 353 33.50 4.83 29.20
N ASP A 354 32.19 4.77 29.43
CA ASP A 354 31.23 5.73 28.86
C ASP A 354 31.41 7.15 29.42
N ALA A 355 31.78 7.27 30.69
CA ALA A 355 32.08 8.57 31.30
C ALA A 355 33.38 9.18 30.77
N ARG A 356 34.40 8.36 30.46
CA ARG A 356 35.61 8.79 29.72
C ARG A 356 35.21 9.34 28.34
N ASP A 357 34.32 8.65 27.64
CA ASP A 357 33.87 9.04 26.30
C ASP A 357 32.75 10.13 26.34
N SER A 358 32.55 10.79 27.50
CA SER A 358 31.56 11.87 27.72
C SER A 358 30.09 11.51 27.46
N LYS A 359 29.74 10.22 27.45
CA LYS A 359 28.36 9.73 27.28
C LYS A 359 27.54 9.76 28.57
N VAL A 360 28.21 9.73 29.72
CA VAL A 360 27.61 9.73 31.06
C VAL A 360 28.24 10.82 31.92
N HIS A 361 27.44 11.45 32.77
CA HIS A 361 27.90 12.54 33.63
C HIS A 361 28.91 12.08 34.69
N ALA A 362 30.04 12.77 34.84
CA ALA A 362 31.16 12.39 35.72
C ALA A 362 30.78 12.20 37.21
N ALA A 363 29.65 12.76 37.65
CA ALA A 363 29.15 12.61 39.02
C ALA A 363 28.84 11.16 39.43
N VAL A 364 28.65 10.24 38.48
CA VAL A 364 28.38 8.81 38.79
C VAL A 364 29.66 8.00 39.06
N LEU A 365 30.81 8.49 38.58
CA LEU A 365 32.10 7.78 38.65
C LEU A 365 32.51 7.34 40.07
N PRO A 366 32.41 8.19 41.12
CA PRO A 366 32.85 7.80 42.46
C PRO A 366 32.09 6.59 43.01
N ASN A 367 30.79 6.49 42.73
CA ASN A 367 29.96 5.39 43.17
C ASN A 367 30.29 4.09 42.42
N MET A 368 30.51 4.17 41.10
CA MET A 368 30.91 3.02 40.30
C MET A 368 32.29 2.50 40.73
N MET A 369 33.25 3.40 40.93
CA MET A 369 34.60 3.08 41.41
C MET A 369 34.57 2.36 42.76
N ARG A 370 33.76 2.85 43.69
CA ARG A 370 33.55 2.22 44.99
C ARG A 370 33.02 0.79 44.84
N ASN A 371 31.94 0.59 44.09
CA ASN A 371 31.34 -0.72 43.92
C ASN A 371 32.31 -1.73 43.28
N ILE A 372 33.11 -1.27 42.31
CA ILE A 372 34.16 -2.10 41.69
C ILE A 372 35.21 -2.53 42.72
N LEU A 373 35.71 -1.60 43.53
CA LEU A 373 36.75 -1.90 44.53
C LEU A 373 36.20 -2.84 45.60
N GLU A 374 35.01 -2.55 46.14
CA GLU A 374 34.38 -3.41 47.15
C GLU A 374 34.13 -4.81 46.61
N GLN A 375 33.54 -4.94 45.41
CA GLN A 375 33.19 -6.24 44.84
C GLN A 375 34.43 -7.06 44.45
N TYR A 376 35.45 -6.43 43.87
CA TYR A 376 36.68 -7.12 43.46
C TYR A 376 37.51 -7.56 44.67
N PHE A 377 37.85 -6.63 45.57
CA PHE A 377 38.75 -6.91 46.70
C PHE A 377 38.10 -7.81 47.77
N SER A 378 36.77 -7.78 47.87
CA SER A 378 36.01 -8.76 48.65
C SER A 378 36.10 -10.15 48.03
N PHE A 379 35.92 -10.28 46.71
CA PHE A 379 35.99 -11.56 46.00
C PHE A 379 37.38 -12.22 46.13
N ILE A 380 38.46 -11.46 45.94
CA ILE A 380 39.83 -11.98 46.09
C ILE A 380 40.30 -12.07 47.55
N HIS A 381 39.45 -11.72 48.52
CA HIS A 381 39.76 -11.70 49.97
C HIS A 381 41.00 -10.85 50.32
N LYS A 382 41.19 -9.71 49.65
CA LYS A 382 42.34 -8.79 49.81
C LYS A 382 41.93 -7.38 50.24
N ASN A 383 40.87 -7.27 51.05
CA ASN A 383 40.39 -5.99 51.60
C ASN A 383 41.48 -5.23 52.36
N ASP A 384 42.37 -5.94 53.06
CA ASP A 384 43.49 -5.33 53.79
C ASP A 384 44.50 -4.66 52.84
N SER A 385 44.68 -5.20 51.62
CA SER A 385 45.55 -4.60 50.59
C SER A 385 44.96 -3.29 50.08
N LEU A 386 43.64 -3.29 49.81
CA LEU A 386 42.90 -2.11 49.37
C LEU A 386 42.97 -0.98 50.41
N ILE A 387 42.71 -1.29 51.69
CA ILE A 387 42.75 -0.29 52.77
C ILE A 387 44.15 0.33 52.87
N LYS A 388 45.21 -0.47 52.86
CA LYS A 388 46.60 0.02 52.89
C LYS A 388 46.94 0.90 51.68
N ALA A 389 46.50 0.51 50.48
CA ALA A 389 46.72 1.28 49.26
C ALA A 389 46.00 2.63 49.31
N LEU A 390 44.75 2.65 49.77
CA LEU A 390 43.94 3.86 49.94
C LEU A 390 44.53 4.82 50.98
N GLU A 391 44.97 4.31 52.14
CA GLU A 391 45.66 5.10 53.18
C GLU A 391 47.02 5.64 52.72
N GLY A 392 47.76 4.86 51.93
CA GLY A 392 49.03 5.29 51.34
C GLY A 392 48.85 6.43 50.34
N LEU A 393 47.85 6.33 49.46
CA LEU A 393 47.52 7.36 48.48
C LEU A 393 47.01 8.66 49.13
N GLU A 394 46.23 8.58 50.23
CA GLU A 394 45.80 9.78 50.96
C GLU A 394 46.99 10.57 51.56
N LYS A 395 48.02 9.86 52.06
CA LYS A 395 49.19 10.49 52.69
C LYS A 395 50.12 11.17 51.70
N GLU A 396 50.22 10.65 50.49
CA GLU A 396 51.14 11.14 49.46
C GLU A 396 50.50 12.21 48.57
N ASP A 397 49.19 12.10 48.31
CA ASP A 397 48.46 13.01 47.44
C ASP A 397 47.28 13.66 48.18
N LEU A 398 47.48 14.91 48.59
CA LEU A 398 46.45 15.71 49.25
C LEU A 398 45.20 15.90 48.37
N GLU A 399 45.34 15.84 47.04
CA GLU A 399 44.21 15.92 46.13
C GLU A 399 43.37 14.63 46.13
N PHE A 400 43.94 13.47 46.48
CA PHE A 400 43.21 12.19 46.54
C PHE A 400 42.20 12.10 47.71
N LYS A 401 42.36 12.98 48.71
CA LYS A 401 41.58 12.99 49.95
C LYS A 401 40.04 12.98 49.79
N PRO A 402 39.44 13.73 48.84
CA PRO A 402 37.99 13.68 48.61
C PRO A 402 37.52 12.32 48.07
N LEU A 403 38.27 11.72 47.14
CA LEU A 403 37.97 10.39 46.57
C LEU A 403 38.17 9.29 47.62
N TYR A 404 39.26 9.35 48.39
CA TYR A 404 39.50 8.47 49.53
C TYR A 404 38.34 8.48 50.54
N ARG A 405 37.89 9.67 50.95
CA ARG A 405 36.76 9.83 51.89
C ARG A 405 35.45 9.29 51.34
N TYR A 406 35.22 9.40 50.04
CA TYR A 406 34.03 8.88 49.38
C TYR A 406 34.04 7.34 49.34
N ILE A 407 35.18 6.74 48.97
CA ILE A 407 35.34 5.29 48.85
C ILE A 407 35.37 4.61 50.23
N ASN A 408 36.11 5.15 51.19
CA ASN A 408 36.32 4.53 52.51
C ASN A 408 35.16 4.73 53.51
N ARG A 409 34.05 5.35 53.08
CA ARG A 409 32.87 5.55 53.92
C ARG A 409 32.11 4.22 54.04
N LYS A 410 32.43 3.41 55.06
CA LYS A 410 31.57 2.27 55.46
C LYS A 410 30.14 2.79 55.66
N SER A 411 29.18 1.99 55.23
CA SER A 411 27.75 2.27 54.94
C SER A 411 26.88 2.81 56.09
N HIS A 412 27.40 3.67 56.97
CA HIS A 412 26.65 4.31 58.05
C HIS A 412 26.47 5.82 57.80
N GLY A 413 25.31 6.17 57.25
CA GLY A 413 24.41 7.16 57.84
C GLY A 413 24.91 8.58 58.10
N GLY A 414 25.65 9.21 57.19
CA GLY A 414 25.90 10.66 57.23
C GLY A 414 25.09 11.40 56.16
N ALA A 415 24.12 12.23 56.55
CA ALA A 415 23.15 12.92 55.68
C ALA A 415 23.72 14.01 54.74
N ILE A 416 25.03 14.05 54.53
CA ILE A 416 25.70 15.02 53.64
C ILE A 416 26.61 14.25 52.67
N ASN A 417 26.22 14.24 51.40
CA ASN A 417 27.06 13.82 50.28
C ASN A 417 27.88 15.04 49.86
N ILE A 418 29.18 15.06 50.18
CA ILE A 418 30.09 16.06 49.62
C ILE A 418 30.49 15.50 48.24
N THR A 419 29.79 15.93 47.20
CA THR A 419 30.08 15.61 45.79
C THR A 419 31.08 16.58 45.17
N ASP A 420 31.66 17.49 45.97
CA ASP A 420 32.64 18.45 45.50
C ASP A 420 34.04 17.83 45.49
N PHE A 421 34.40 17.22 44.36
CA PHE A 421 35.75 16.74 44.07
C PHE A 421 36.66 17.87 43.56
N GLY A 422 36.37 19.14 43.86
CA GLY A 422 37.21 20.27 43.46
C GLY A 422 37.26 20.49 41.95
N GLY A 423 36.18 20.19 41.23
CA GLY A 423 36.08 20.40 39.78
C GLY A 423 36.87 19.41 38.91
N TRP A 424 37.20 18.22 39.42
CA TRP A 424 37.88 17.19 38.62
C TRP A 424 37.11 16.81 37.36
N SER A 425 37.85 16.69 36.24
CA SER A 425 37.33 16.06 35.02
C SER A 425 37.20 14.54 35.21
N ALA A 426 36.39 13.90 34.36
CA ALA A 426 36.24 12.44 34.34
C ALA A 426 37.60 11.74 34.22
N ASP A 427 38.48 12.23 33.33
CA ASP A 427 39.80 11.65 33.10
C ASP A 427 40.69 11.67 34.35
N LYS A 428 40.71 12.80 35.07
CA LYS A 428 41.50 12.92 36.30
C LYS A 428 41.01 11.94 37.38
N MET A 429 39.70 11.72 37.47
CA MET A 429 39.14 10.76 38.42
C MET A 429 39.49 9.30 38.04
N ILE A 430 39.45 8.99 36.74
CA ILE A 430 39.80 7.67 36.20
C ILE A 430 41.30 7.37 36.40
N GLU A 431 42.17 8.37 36.23
CA GLU A 431 43.61 8.26 36.49
C GLU A 431 43.89 7.93 37.97
N LYS A 432 43.25 8.65 38.90
CA LYS A 432 43.41 8.38 40.34
C LYS A 432 42.88 6.99 40.71
N PHE A 433 41.80 6.54 40.06
CA PHE A 433 41.26 5.20 40.23
C PHE A 433 42.22 4.10 39.73
N GLN A 434 42.90 4.32 38.60
CA GLN A 434 43.97 3.44 38.11
C GLN A 434 45.11 3.32 39.14
N GLY A 435 45.48 4.45 39.78
CA GLY A 435 46.49 4.48 40.84
C GLY A 435 46.16 3.59 42.04
N VAL A 436 44.88 3.42 42.39
CA VAL A 436 44.43 2.50 43.45
C VAL A 436 44.75 1.05 43.10
N PHE A 437 44.47 0.61 41.87
CA PHE A 437 44.78 -0.74 41.41
C PHE A 437 46.29 -1.01 41.32
N ALA A 438 47.06 -0.03 40.84
CA ALA A 438 48.52 -0.13 40.79
C ALA A 438 49.13 -0.30 42.19
N ARG A 439 48.71 0.51 43.17
CA ARG A 439 49.18 0.40 44.57
C ARG A 439 48.69 -0.85 45.29
N SER A 440 47.52 -1.36 44.93
CA SER A 440 46.95 -2.56 45.54
C SER A 440 47.55 -3.86 44.98
N GLY A 441 48.40 -3.77 43.95
CA GLY A 441 49.09 -4.90 43.33
C GLY A 441 48.32 -5.57 42.19
N TYR A 442 47.31 -4.92 41.62
CA TYR A 442 46.45 -5.47 40.55
C TYR A 442 46.31 -4.54 39.32
N PRO A 443 47.41 -4.02 38.74
CA PRO A 443 47.35 -3.15 37.56
C PRO A 443 46.83 -3.87 36.31
N GLU A 444 47.14 -5.16 36.16
CA GLU A 444 46.71 -5.99 35.02
C GLU A 444 45.19 -6.09 34.94
N HIS A 445 44.53 -6.28 36.09
CA HIS A 445 43.08 -6.38 36.16
C HIS A 445 42.39 -5.09 35.67
N TYR A 446 42.90 -3.93 36.10
CA TYR A 446 42.42 -2.65 35.59
C TYR A 446 42.60 -2.54 34.08
N ALA A 447 43.77 -2.92 33.56
CA ALA A 447 44.07 -2.85 32.14
C ALA A 447 43.09 -3.72 31.32
N VAL A 448 42.88 -4.98 31.71
CA VAL A 448 41.95 -5.90 31.04
C VAL A 448 40.52 -5.33 31.03
N MET A 449 40.02 -4.84 32.16
CA MET A 449 38.64 -4.35 32.26
C MET A 449 38.40 -3.03 31.48
N MET A 450 39.45 -2.21 31.34
CA MET A 450 39.45 -0.99 30.53
C MET A 450 39.73 -1.22 29.03
N GLY A 451 39.99 -2.47 28.62
CA GLY A 451 40.19 -2.86 27.22
C GLY A 451 41.65 -2.82 26.73
N GLY A 452 42.62 -2.77 27.64
CA GLY A 452 44.04 -2.93 27.34
C GLY A 452 44.47 -4.39 27.29
N ILE A 453 45.51 -4.69 26.51
CA ILE A 453 46.15 -6.02 26.44
C ILE A 453 47.10 -6.13 27.64
N ALA A 454 46.89 -7.11 28.52
CA ALA A 454 47.86 -7.42 29.58
C ALA A 454 49.18 -7.85 28.92
N GLY A 455 50.27 -7.13 29.21
CA GLY A 455 51.60 -7.53 28.76
C GLY A 455 51.96 -8.87 29.39
N GLU A 456 52.35 -9.85 28.57
CA GLU A 456 52.94 -11.10 29.02
C GLU A 456 54.26 -10.77 29.75
N GLU A 457 54.27 -10.84 31.08
CA GLU A 457 55.52 -11.01 31.81
C GLU A 457 55.97 -12.47 31.70
N GLU A 458 57.16 -12.68 31.13
CA GLU A 458 57.86 -13.96 31.05
C GLU A 458 57.98 -14.60 32.44
N GLY A 459 57.10 -15.55 32.73
CA GLY A 459 57.23 -16.46 33.85
C GLY A 459 58.36 -17.45 33.60
N THR A 460 59.60 -17.05 33.87
CA THR A 460 60.72 -17.98 34.09
C THR A 460 60.38 -18.92 35.25
N ILE A 461 60.09 -20.18 34.93
CA ILE A 461 59.93 -21.25 35.92
C ILE A 461 61.31 -21.52 36.55
N PRO A 462 61.49 -21.44 37.88
CA PRO A 462 62.71 -21.94 38.49
C PRO A 462 62.67 -23.47 38.46
N ALA A 463 63.60 -24.07 37.72
CA ALA A 463 63.87 -25.49 37.82
C ALA A 463 64.52 -25.77 39.18
N SER A 464 63.86 -26.56 40.02
CA SER A 464 64.51 -27.24 41.14
C SER A 464 64.12 -28.71 41.16
N ALA A 465 65.18 -29.52 41.17
CA ALA A 465 65.22 -30.93 41.54
C ALA A 465 64.69 -31.19 42.96
#